data_AF-A0A1D2RWF9-F1
#
_entry.id   AF-A0A1D2RWF9-F1
#
_cell.length_a   1.000
_cell.length_b   1.000
_cell.length_c   1.000
_cell.angle_alpha   90.00
_cell.angle_beta   90.00
_cell.angle_gamma   90.00
#
_symmetry.space_group_name_H-M   'P 1'
#
loop_
_entity.id
_entity.type
_entity.pdbx_description
1 polymer ?
#
loop_
_entity_poly.entity_id
_entity_poly.type
_entity_poly.pdbx_seq_one_letter_code
_entity_poly.pdbx_strand_id
1 'polypeptide(L)' 'MSWSPGQRQLLAAMGYTLYRPAGQEPPAPPPEGPLLRALRRAARREDLAGLPLPAWEQLRADAAAKRALWRRLRAFRRAH' A
#
# COMPACT_ATOMS: atom_id res chain seq x y z
N MET A 1 20.20 0.99 21.51
CA MET A 1 20.31 -0.46 21.22
C MET A 1 19.00 -0.96 20.64
N SER A 2 18.96 -1.28 19.34
CA SER A 2 17.76 -1.75 18.65
C SER A 2 17.75 -3.28 18.56
N TRP A 3 16.68 -3.92 19.01
CA TRP A 3 16.53 -5.38 18.90
C TRP A 3 16.32 -5.80 17.45
N SER A 4 16.99 -6.88 17.04
CA SER A 4 16.86 -7.47 15.70
C SER A 4 15.46 -8.09 15.50
N PRO A 5 14.96 -8.20 14.25
CA PRO A 5 13.64 -8.78 13.97
C PRO A 5 13.48 -10.21 14.48
N GLY A 6 14.52 -11.03 14.39
CA GLY A 6 14.52 -12.41 14.88
C GLY A 6 14.43 -12.51 16.41
N GLN A 7 15.12 -11.63 17.14
CA GLN A 7 15.03 -11.59 18.60
C GLN A 7 13.61 -11.24 19.08
N ARG A 8 12.92 -10.34 18.36
CA ARG A 8 11.53 -9.99 18.69
C ARG A 8 10.58 -11.17 18.48
N GLN A 9 10.77 -11.95 17.42
CA GLN A 9 9.97 -13.15 17.18
C GLN A 9 10.17 -14.20 18.28
N LEU A 10 11.42 -14.43 18.69
CA LEU A 10 11.72 -15.38 19.76
C LEU A 10 11.06 -14.97 21.09
N LEU A 11 11.12 -13.68 21.43
CA LEU A 11 10.52 -13.15 22.65
C LEU A 11 8.99 -13.18 22.63
N ALA A 12 8.38 -12.87 21.48
CA ALA A 12 6.94 -13.03 21.29
C ALA A 12 6.50 -14.50 21.45
N ALA A 13 7.27 -15.44 20.90
CA ALA A 13 7.02 -16.87 21.04
C ALA A 13 7.14 -17.38 22.49
N MET A 14 7.99 -16.74 23.29
CA MET A 14 8.12 -17.00 24.73
C MET A 14 7.04 -16.29 25.58
N GLY A 15 6.08 -15.60 24.96
CA GLY A 15 4.95 -14.98 25.65
C GLY A 15 5.21 -13.58 26.20
N TYR A 16 6.32 -12.93 25.82
CA TYR A 16 6.60 -11.56 26.23
C TYR A 16 5.83 -10.55 25.38
N THR A 17 5.10 -9.65 26.04
CA THR A 17 4.42 -8.52 25.40
C THR A 17 5.44 -7.45 25.00
N LEU A 18 5.75 -7.38 23.71
CA LEU A 18 6.66 -6.38 23.17
C LEU A 18 5.91 -5.07 22.92
N TYR A 19 6.23 -4.03 23.70
CA TYR A 19 5.77 -2.67 23.43
C TYR A 19 6.43 -2.14 22.15
N ARG A 20 5.66 -2.06 21.07
CA ARG A 20 6.09 -1.47 19.80
C ARG A 20 6.17 0.06 19.94
N PRO A 21 7.25 0.72 19.46
CA PRO A 21 7.31 2.17 19.43
C PRO A 21 6.21 2.75 18.53
N ALA A 22 5.52 3.78 19.03
CA ALA A 22 4.28 4.36 18.47
C ALA A 22 4.39 5.05 17.09
N GLY A 23 5.49 4.85 16.35
CA GLY A 23 5.69 5.39 14.99
C GLY A 23 5.78 4.33 13.88
N GLN A 24 5.63 3.05 14.22
CA GLN A 24 5.57 1.96 13.24
C GLN A 24 4.12 1.50 13.07
N GLU A 25 3.34 2.28 12.33
CA GLU A 25 2.06 1.79 11.81
C GLU A 25 2.36 0.59 10.89
N PRO A 26 1.68 -0.56 11.08
CA PRO A 26 1.73 -1.61 10.08
C PRO A 26 1.30 -1.02 8.73
N PRO A 27 1.85 -1.47 7.58
CA PRO A 27 1.29 -1.08 6.30
C PRO A 27 -0.19 -1.44 6.33
N ALA A 28 -1.05 -0.43 6.43
CA ALA A 28 -2.47 -0.64 6.48
C ALA A 28 -2.83 -1.47 5.24
N PRO A 29 -3.61 -2.56 5.38
CA PRO A 29 -4.10 -3.28 4.22
C PRO A 29 -4.70 -2.25 3.26
N PRO A 30 -4.44 -2.33 1.94
CA PRO A 30 -4.92 -1.35 0.99
C PRO A 30 -6.42 -1.20 1.25
N PRO A 31 -6.91 0.01 1.58
CA PRO A 31 -8.30 0.14 1.97
C PRO A 31 -9.13 -0.32 0.78
N GLU A 32 -10.06 -1.25 1.00
CA GLU A 32 -11.14 -1.59 0.07
C GLU A 32 -12.13 -0.41 -0.07
N GLY A 33 -11.58 0.78 -0.28
CA GLY A 33 -12.31 2.02 -0.39
C GLY A 33 -12.67 2.37 -1.83
N PRO A 34 -13.46 3.43 -2.02
CA PRO A 34 -13.87 3.91 -3.35
C PRO A 34 -12.70 4.18 -4.30
N LEU A 35 -11.52 4.53 -3.76
CA LEU A 35 -10.30 4.75 -4.55
C LEU A 35 -9.79 3.45 -5.21
N LEU A 36 -9.78 2.33 -4.50
CA LEU A 36 -9.33 1.04 -5.02
C LEU A 36 -10.29 0.55 -6.11
N ARG A 37 -11.61 0.68 -5.89
CA ARG A 37 -12.64 0.38 -6.91
C ARG A 37 -12.47 1.24 -8.15
N ALA A 38 -12.18 2.54 -7.99
CA ALA A 38 -11.94 3.46 -9.10
C ALA A 38 -10.69 3.08 -9.90
N LEU A 39 -9.61 2.67 -9.22
CA LEU A 39 -8.38 2.20 -9.85
C LEU A 39 -8.58 0.88 -10.60
N ARG A 40 -9.24 -0.12 -9.99
CA ARG A 40 -9.63 -1.38 -10.67
C ARG A 40 -10.43 -1.12 -11.94
N ARG A 41 -11.46 -0.26 -11.85
CA ARG A 41 -12.27 0.15 -13.00
C ARG A 41 -11.46 0.88 -14.07
N ALA A 42 -10.51 1.73 -13.68
CA ALA A 42 -9.66 2.45 -14.61
C ALA A 42 -8.66 1.51 -15.32
N ALA A 43 -8.13 0.52 -14.61
CA ALA A 43 -7.21 -0.49 -15.11
C ALA A 43 -7.88 -1.63 -15.89
N ARG A 44 -9.23 -1.75 -15.83
CA ARG A 44 -9.99 -2.93 -16.26
C ARG A 44 -9.42 -4.25 -15.70
N ARG A 45 -8.90 -4.20 -14.47
CA ARG A 45 -8.35 -5.36 -13.77
C ARG A 45 -8.87 -5.40 -12.35
N GLU A 46 -9.17 -6.62 -11.93
CA GLU A 46 -9.56 -6.97 -10.57
C GLU A 46 -8.34 -7.04 -9.65
N ASP A 47 -7.22 -7.54 -10.19
CA ASP A 47 -5.93 -7.51 -9.53
C ASP A 47 -5.05 -6.34 -10.01
N LEU A 48 -4.53 -5.60 -9.03
CA LEU A 48 -3.58 -4.50 -9.24
C LEU A 48 -2.14 -4.91 -8.89
N ALA A 49 -1.94 -6.14 -8.40
CA ALA A 49 -0.62 -6.73 -8.20
C ALA A 49 0.12 -6.76 -9.54
N GLY A 50 1.25 -6.04 -9.62
CA GLY A 50 2.06 -5.90 -10.84
C GLY A 50 1.88 -4.57 -11.58
N LEU A 51 0.97 -3.69 -11.15
CA LEU A 51 0.99 -2.30 -11.63
C LEU A 51 1.98 -1.48 -10.78
N PRO A 52 2.78 -0.59 -11.40
CA PRO A 52 3.64 0.34 -10.67
C PRO A 52 2.78 1.43 -10.02
N LEU A 53 2.12 1.08 -8.92
CA LEU A 53 1.31 1.98 -8.12
C LEU A 53 2.21 2.71 -7.11
N PRO A 54 2.18 4.05 -7.05
CA PRO A 54 2.85 4.80 -5.99
C PRO A 54 2.20 4.51 -4.63
N ALA A 55 2.93 4.82 -3.54
CA ALA A 55 2.44 4.62 -2.19
C ALA A 55 1.09 5.29 -1.95
N TRP A 56 0.17 4.62 -1.23
CA TRP A 56 -1.19 5.12 -0.97
C TRP A 56 -1.21 6.49 -0.27
N GLU A 57 -0.29 6.72 0.65
CA GLU A 57 -0.04 7.99 1.33
C GLU A 57 0.22 9.12 0.32
N GLN A 58 1.12 8.88 -0.64
CA GLN A 58 1.48 9.85 -1.67
C GLN A 58 0.31 10.10 -2.63
N LEU A 59 -0.48 9.08 -2.94
CA LEU A 59 -1.71 9.20 -3.72
C LEU A 59 -2.81 10.04 -3.05
N ARG A 60 -2.83 10.08 -1.70
CA ARG A 60 -3.77 10.93 -0.95
C ARG A 60 -3.26 12.36 -0.84
N ALA A 61 -1.97 12.54 -0.57
CA ALA A 61 -1.36 13.86 -0.39
C ALA A 61 -1.16 14.62 -1.71
N ASP A 62 -0.89 13.92 -2.82
CA ASP A 62 -0.50 14.53 -4.09
C ASP A 62 -1.55 14.31 -5.21
N ALA A 63 -2.25 15.39 -5.54
CA ALA A 63 -3.22 15.43 -6.63
C ALA A 63 -2.59 15.31 -8.02
N ALA A 64 -1.35 15.77 -8.22
CA ALA A 64 -0.63 15.64 -9.48
C ALA A 64 -0.19 14.20 -9.73
N ALA A 65 0.34 13.52 -8.71
CA ALA A 65 0.66 12.09 -8.76
C ALA A 65 -0.58 11.25 -9.13
N LYS A 66 -1.73 11.55 -8.52
CA LYS A 66 -3.01 10.94 -8.88
C LYS A 66 -3.35 11.20 -10.36
N ARG A 67 -3.34 12.44 -10.83
CA ARG A 67 -3.66 12.76 -12.25
C ARG A 67 -2.71 12.06 -13.23
N ALA A 68 -1.42 11.95 -12.93
CA ALA A 68 -0.45 11.25 -13.77
C ALA A 68 -0.77 9.74 -13.85
N LEU A 69 -1.09 9.12 -12.71
CA LEU A 69 -1.50 7.71 -12.66
C LEU A 69 -2.76 7.46 -13.50
N TRP A 70 -3.78 8.32 -13.37
CA TRP A 70 -5.02 8.19 -14.14
C TRP A 70 -4.80 8.34 -15.65
N ARG A 71 -3.88 9.22 -16.08
CA ARG A 71 -3.50 9.33 -17.51
C ARG A 71 -2.86 8.04 -18.01
N ARG A 72 -1.92 7.46 -17.26
CA ARG A 72 -1.28 6.19 -17.61
C ARG A 72 -2.28 5.05 -17.71
N LEU A 73 -3.18 4.92 -16.72
CA LEU A 73 -4.24 3.90 -16.74
C LEU A 73 -5.17 4.04 -17.93
N ARG A 74 -5.57 5.27 -18.28
CA ARG A 74 -6.40 5.51 -19.47
C ARG A 74 -5.68 5.19 -20.78
N ALA A 75 -4.39 5.46 -20.87
CA ALA A 75 -3.59 5.11 -22.04
C ALA A 75 -3.48 3.58 -22.19
N PHE A 76 -3.21 2.88 -21.09
CA PHE A 76 -3.18 1.41 -21.06
C PHE A 76 -4.50 0.79 -21.52
N ARG A 77 -5.63 1.39 -21.10
CA ARG A 77 -6.98 0.99 -21.53
C ARG A 77 -7.29 1.27 -23.01
N ARG A 78 -6.57 2.20 -23.66
CA ARG A 78 -6.78 2.50 -25.09
C ARG A 78 -5.94 1.63 -26.00
N ALA A 79 -4.86 1.07 -25.47
CA ALA A 79 -3.93 0.21 -26.20
C ALA A 79 -4.34 -1.28 -26.15
N HIS A 80 -5.41 -1.62 -25.42
CA HIS A 80 -5.89 -2.97 -25.15
C HIS A 80 -7.39 -3.06 -25.48
#